data_AF-A0A349EJT4-F1
#
_entry.id   AF-A0A349EJT4-F1
#
_cell.length_a   1.000
_cell.length_b   1.000
_cell.length_c   1.000
_cell.angle_alpha   90.00
_cell.angle_beta   90.00
_cell.angle_gamma   90.00
#
_symmetry.space_group_name_H-M   'P 1'
#
loop_
_entity.id
_entity.type
_entity.pdbx_description
1 polymer ?
#
loop_
_entity_poly.entity_id
_entity_poly.type
_entity_poly.pdbx_seq_one_letter_code
_entity_poly.pdbx_strand_id
1 'polypeptide(L)'
;MFRPTLEEFREKAKQGNLIPVHREILADMETPVSAFRKIDDGRNAFLLESMEGGEKWARYSFLGSAPSIVIRSFGRKAEVVRNGKAESVLFTNDPLEVVRQVLSEYRPVPDASLPRFNGGAVGFLGYDVVRFFEELPDKPKEQLDIPDVFFMVTDTIVIFDNIRHMIKVVSNAHVNGGSVESAYEEAKAKIDEIVKKLKDRVRGQGSGVRGKRPKDQQLTSNFTQAAYEQAVLKAKEYIKAGD
;
A
#
# COMPACT_ATOMS: atom_id res chain seq x y z
N MET A 1 18.51 -14.18 11.93
CA MET A 1 18.06 -15.55 11.60
C MET A 1 16.71 -15.45 10.91
N PHE A 2 16.41 -16.32 9.96
CA PHE A 2 15.09 -16.36 9.32
C PHE A 2 14.10 -17.13 10.20
N ARG A 3 12.85 -16.68 10.20
CA ARG A 3 11.72 -17.34 10.84
C ARG A 3 10.53 -17.33 9.86
N PRO A 4 9.72 -18.39 9.78
CA PRO A 4 9.94 -19.73 10.35
C PRO A 4 11.21 -20.39 9.78
N THR A 5 11.66 -21.49 10.41
CA THR A 5 12.63 -22.41 9.81
C THR A 5 12.03 -23.13 8.60
N LEU A 6 12.83 -23.79 7.76
CA LEU A 6 12.31 -24.53 6.59
C LEU A 6 11.31 -25.63 7.01
N GLU A 7 11.55 -26.30 8.13
CA GLU A 7 10.65 -27.33 8.65
C GLU A 7 9.31 -26.73 9.09
N GLU A 8 9.33 -25.66 9.88
CA GLU A 8 8.14 -24.92 10.27
C GLU A 8 7.40 -24.31 9.06
N PHE A 9 8.13 -23.86 8.04
CA PHE A 9 7.57 -23.34 6.79
C PHE A 9 6.81 -24.43 6.03
N ARG A 10 7.37 -25.65 5.92
CA ARG A 10 6.69 -26.80 5.32
C ARG A 10 5.39 -27.14 6.03
N GLU A 11 5.36 -27.09 7.36
CA GLU A 11 4.14 -27.34 8.12
C GLU A 11 3.09 -26.23 7.91
N LYS A 12 3.51 -24.97 7.88
CA LYS A 12 2.61 -23.85 7.56
C LYS A 12 2.06 -23.93 6.14
N ALA A 13 2.86 -24.36 5.16
CA ALA A 13 2.44 -24.51 3.76
C ALA A 13 1.34 -25.57 3.55
N LYS A 14 1.06 -26.43 4.54
CA LYS A 14 -0.10 -27.34 4.51
C LYS A 14 -1.42 -26.66 4.87
N GLN A 15 -1.37 -25.50 5.53
CA GLN A 15 -2.54 -24.78 6.05
C GLN A 15 -3.03 -23.69 5.09
N GLY A 16 -2.17 -23.23 4.19
CA GLY A 16 -2.42 -22.15 3.25
C GLY A 16 -1.26 -22.03 2.28
N ASN A 17 -1.39 -21.13 1.30
CA ASN A 17 -0.38 -20.97 0.24
C ASN A 17 0.39 -19.65 0.33
N LEU A 18 0.11 -18.78 1.29
CA LEU A 18 0.86 -17.54 1.49
C LEU A 18 1.43 -17.51 2.90
N ILE A 19 2.74 -17.72 3.01
CA ILE A 19 3.43 -17.94 4.28
C ILE A 19 4.45 -16.82 4.51
N PRO A 20 4.35 -16.03 5.60
CA PRO A 20 5.32 -15.00 5.89
C PRO A 20 6.64 -15.63 6.34
N VAL A 21 7.72 -15.30 5.64
CA VAL A 21 9.10 -15.49 6.09
C VAL A 21 9.62 -14.14 6.50
N HIS A 22 10.33 -14.05 7.62
CA HIS A 22 10.84 -12.79 8.10
C HIS A 22 12.20 -12.91 8.75
N ARG A 23 12.88 -11.77 8.82
CA ARG A 23 14.11 -11.56 9.56
C ARG A 23 14.00 -10.27 10.33
N GLU A 24 14.44 -10.31 11.58
CA GLU A 24 14.55 -9.12 12.41
C GLU A 24 15.98 -8.57 12.36
N ILE A 25 16.10 -7.25 12.32
CA ILE A 25 17.35 -6.49 12.42
C ILE A 25 17.14 -5.28 13.37
N LEU A 26 18.22 -4.78 13.95
CA LEU A 26 18.19 -3.58 14.79
C LEU A 26 17.82 -2.34 13.96
N ALA A 27 16.99 -1.46 14.52
CA ALA A 27 16.54 -0.24 13.87
C ALA A 27 17.45 0.98 14.15
N ASP A 28 18.52 0.82 14.93
CA ASP A 28 19.29 1.92 15.55
C ASP A 28 19.79 3.02 14.59
N MET A 29 19.98 2.68 13.31
CA MET A 29 20.52 3.58 12.28
C MET A 29 19.49 3.98 11.21
N GLU A 30 18.23 3.57 11.35
CA GLU A 30 17.19 3.85 10.37
C GLU A 30 15.99 4.57 10.98
N THR A 31 15.43 5.50 10.21
CA THR A 31 14.06 5.98 10.40
C THR A 31 13.17 5.37 9.30
N PRO A 32 11.85 5.29 9.50
CA PRO A 32 10.93 4.87 8.44
C PRO A 32 11.15 5.64 7.13
N VAL A 33 11.37 6.95 7.21
CA VAL A 33 11.64 7.79 6.03
C VAL A 33 12.99 7.45 5.36
N SER A 34 14.07 7.23 6.14
CA SER A 34 15.36 6.87 5.54
C SER A 34 15.31 5.50 4.85
N ALA A 35 14.66 4.54 5.49
CA ALA A 35 14.45 3.20 4.92
C ALA A 35 13.57 3.25 3.67
N PHE A 36 12.48 4.02 3.69
CA PHE A 36 11.59 4.17 2.54
C PHE A 36 12.38 4.66 1.31
N ARG A 37 13.20 5.70 1.47
CA ARG A 37 14.05 6.21 0.39
C ARG A 37 15.07 5.20 -0.15
N LYS A 38 15.50 4.22 0.65
CA LYS A 38 16.46 3.20 0.24
C LYS A 38 15.81 2.05 -0.53
N ILE A 39 14.55 1.72 -0.21
CA ILE A 39 13.84 0.61 -0.82
C ILE A 39 12.96 1.05 -2.00
N ASP A 40 12.61 2.33 -2.09
CA ASP A 40 11.83 2.89 -3.18
C ASP A 40 12.59 2.83 -4.51
N ASP A 41 11.93 2.29 -5.54
CA ASP A 41 12.45 2.18 -6.91
C ASP A 41 11.93 3.30 -7.83
N GLY A 42 11.18 4.26 -7.28
CA GLY A 42 10.61 5.40 -7.99
C GLY A 42 9.35 5.07 -8.78
N ARG A 43 8.77 3.88 -8.60
CA ARG A 43 7.50 3.48 -9.23
C ARG A 43 6.36 3.51 -8.22
N ASN A 44 6.03 2.36 -7.65
CA ASN A 44 4.94 2.18 -6.70
C ASN A 44 5.53 1.78 -5.37
N ALA A 45 5.29 2.62 -4.36
CA ALA A 45 5.74 2.39 -3.00
C ALA A 45 4.78 3.07 -2.02
N PHE A 46 4.75 2.58 -0.79
CA PHE A 46 4.00 3.19 0.30
C PHE A 46 4.84 3.29 1.56
N LEU A 47 4.55 4.32 2.34
CA LEU A 47 4.93 4.48 3.73
C LEU A 47 3.64 4.79 4.50
N LEU A 48 3.24 3.87 5.40
CA LEU A 48 2.11 4.05 6.28
C LEU A 48 2.63 4.27 7.70
N GLU A 49 2.45 5.47 8.21
CA GLU A 49 2.72 5.83 9.60
C GLU A 49 1.41 6.21 10.27
N SER A 50 1.24 5.81 11.52
CA SER A 50 0.08 6.16 12.31
C SER A 50 0.50 6.99 13.52
N MET A 51 -0.36 7.91 13.93
CA MET A 51 -0.22 8.68 15.16
C MET A 51 -1.46 8.44 16.01
N GLU A 52 -1.26 8.02 17.25
CA GLU A 52 -2.34 7.89 18.23
C GLU A 52 -2.37 9.15 19.11
N GLY A 53 -3.53 9.82 19.18
CA GLY A 53 -3.76 10.93 20.13
C GLY A 53 -2.92 12.19 19.89
N GLY A 54 -2.43 12.43 18.67
CA GLY A 54 -1.74 13.66 18.27
C GLY A 54 -0.28 13.82 18.74
N GLU A 55 0.16 13.07 19.76
CA GLU A 55 1.48 13.24 20.37
C GLU A 55 2.35 11.96 20.44
N LYS A 56 1.76 10.76 20.27
CA LYS A 56 2.52 9.51 20.29
C LYS A 56 2.49 8.82 18.93
N TRP A 57 3.67 8.51 18.42
CA TRP A 57 3.81 7.67 17.22
C TRP A 57 3.21 6.30 17.53
N ALA A 58 2.43 5.77 16.59
CA ALA A 58 1.96 4.41 16.69
C ALA A 58 3.16 3.46 16.73
N ARG A 59 2.95 2.28 17.34
CA ARG A 59 4.01 1.29 17.49
C ARG A 59 4.64 0.88 16.17
N TYR A 60 3.87 0.86 15.08
CA TYR A 60 4.32 0.36 13.79
C TYR A 60 4.28 1.40 12.68
N SER A 61 5.35 1.41 11.87
CA SER A 61 5.36 2.01 10.53
C SER A 61 5.57 0.91 9.50
N PHE A 62 4.85 0.97 8.37
CA PHE A 62 4.87 -0.05 7.33
C PHE A 62 5.34 0.54 6.01
N LEU A 63 6.30 -0.12 5.38
CA LEU A 63 6.84 0.29 4.10
C LEU A 63 6.79 -0.85 3.10
N GLY A 64 6.40 -0.56 1.87
CA GLY A 64 6.48 -1.50 0.75
C GLY A 64 6.86 -0.78 -0.52
N SER A 65 7.52 -1.48 -1.43
CA SER A 65 7.90 -0.98 -2.75
C SER A 65 7.91 -2.13 -3.75
N ALA A 66 8.03 -1.80 -5.04
CA ALA A 66 8.13 -2.78 -6.13
C ALA A 66 7.06 -3.88 -6.05
N PRO A 67 5.76 -3.52 -6.09
CA PRO A 67 4.69 -4.48 -5.91
C PRO A 67 4.68 -5.54 -7.01
N SER A 68 4.37 -6.76 -6.61
CA SER A 68 4.18 -7.90 -7.52
C SER A 68 2.91 -7.75 -8.35
N ILE A 69 1.89 -7.06 -7.83
CA ILE A 69 0.63 -6.81 -8.54
C ILE A 69 0.21 -5.36 -8.35
N VAL A 70 -0.28 -4.74 -9.42
CA VAL A 70 -1.04 -3.50 -9.37
C VAL A 70 -2.41 -3.75 -10.00
N ILE A 71 -3.46 -3.38 -9.28
CA ILE A 71 -4.86 -3.44 -9.70
C ILE A 71 -5.33 -2.00 -9.79
N ARG A 72 -5.86 -1.59 -10.94
CA ARG A 72 -6.44 -0.25 -11.08
C ARG A 72 -7.68 -0.25 -11.96
N SER A 73 -8.59 0.68 -11.75
CA SER A 73 -9.76 0.85 -12.61
C SER A 73 -10.02 2.31 -12.98
N PHE A 74 -10.54 2.51 -14.19
CA PHE A 74 -11.07 3.77 -14.69
C PHE A 74 -12.50 3.51 -15.17
N GLY A 75 -13.48 3.92 -14.37
CA GLY A 75 -14.85 3.47 -14.48
C GLY A 75 -14.92 1.94 -14.52
N ARG A 76 -15.63 1.41 -15.53
CA ARG A 76 -15.83 -0.04 -15.70
C ARG A 76 -14.61 -0.78 -16.24
N LYS A 77 -13.56 -0.07 -16.66
CA LYS A 77 -12.34 -0.69 -17.21
C LYS A 77 -11.37 -0.94 -16.08
N ALA A 78 -11.15 -2.20 -15.74
CA ALA A 78 -10.16 -2.63 -14.76
C ALA A 78 -8.91 -3.20 -15.46
N GLU A 79 -7.75 -2.94 -14.88
CA GLU A 79 -6.45 -3.40 -15.35
C GLU A 79 -5.71 -4.10 -14.20
N VAL A 80 -5.19 -5.29 -14.48
CA VAL A 80 -4.30 -6.03 -13.57
C VAL A 80 -2.92 -6.15 -14.21
N VAL A 81 -1.91 -5.67 -13.50
CA VAL A 81 -0.51 -5.72 -13.91
C VAL A 81 0.23 -6.62 -12.92
N ARG A 82 0.82 -7.73 -13.39
CA ARG A 82 1.65 -8.61 -12.56
C ARG A 82 3.11 -8.54 -12.99
N ASN A 83 4.01 -8.33 -12.03
CA ASN A 83 5.45 -8.24 -12.24
C ASN A 83 5.80 -7.25 -13.38
N GLY A 84 5.08 -6.13 -13.44
CA GLY A 84 5.25 -5.09 -14.46
C GLY A 84 4.69 -5.42 -15.85
N LYS A 85 4.02 -6.57 -16.04
CA LYS A 85 3.38 -6.96 -17.30
C LYS A 85 1.87 -6.84 -17.17
N ALA A 86 1.24 -6.13 -18.11
CA ALA A 86 -0.21 -6.08 -18.21
C ALA A 86 -0.74 -7.48 -18.53
N GLU A 87 -1.57 -8.02 -17.64
CA GLU A 87 -2.10 -9.38 -17.76
C GLU A 87 -3.51 -9.37 -18.34
N SER A 88 -4.37 -8.47 -17.85
CA SER A 88 -5.77 -8.42 -18.27
C SER A 88 -6.33 -7.01 -18.24
N VAL A 89 -7.12 -6.69 -19.26
CA VAL A 89 -8.08 -5.59 -19.25
C VAL A 89 -9.47 -6.20 -19.20
N LEU A 90 -10.22 -5.89 -18.14
CA LEU A 90 -11.56 -6.43 -17.89
C LEU A 90 -12.57 -5.30 -17.90
N PHE A 91 -13.76 -5.57 -18.44
CA PHE A 91 -14.91 -4.71 -18.24
C PHE A 91 -15.77 -5.30 -17.12
N THR A 92 -15.95 -4.55 -16.04
CA THR A 92 -16.68 -5.01 -14.85
C THR A 92 -17.76 -4.01 -14.44
N ASN A 93 -18.84 -4.52 -13.87
CA ASN A 93 -19.88 -3.71 -13.23
C ASN A 93 -19.58 -3.43 -11.75
N ASP A 94 -18.55 -4.05 -11.18
CA ASP A 94 -18.04 -3.76 -9.83
C ASP A 94 -16.49 -3.86 -9.87
N PRO A 95 -15.76 -2.74 -9.71
CA PRO A 95 -14.31 -2.76 -9.71
C PRO A 95 -13.72 -3.51 -8.50
N LEU A 96 -14.46 -3.66 -7.40
CA LEU A 96 -14.01 -4.42 -6.23
C LEU A 96 -14.03 -5.93 -6.46
N GLU A 97 -14.82 -6.43 -7.42
CA GLU A 97 -14.80 -7.85 -7.79
C GLU A 97 -13.44 -8.25 -8.37
N VAL A 98 -12.79 -7.38 -9.13
CA VAL A 98 -11.44 -7.63 -9.65
C VAL A 98 -10.43 -7.72 -8.52
N VAL A 99 -10.54 -6.85 -7.51
CA VAL A 99 -9.71 -6.92 -6.29
C VAL A 99 -9.95 -8.22 -5.55
N ARG A 100 -11.22 -8.61 -5.36
CA ARG A 100 -11.61 -9.86 -4.70
C ARG A 100 -11.07 -11.08 -5.44
N GLN A 101 -11.18 -11.11 -6.77
CA GLN A 101 -10.68 -12.20 -7.61
C GLN A 101 -9.17 -12.36 -7.45
N VAL A 102 -8.39 -11.29 -7.58
CA VAL A 102 -6.93 -11.36 -7.40
C VAL A 102 -6.56 -11.82 -5.99
N LEU A 103 -7.22 -11.29 -4.97
CA LEU A 103 -6.93 -11.67 -3.58
C LEU A 103 -7.38 -13.10 -3.23
N SER A 104 -8.36 -13.66 -3.94
CA SER A 104 -8.85 -15.03 -3.71
C SER A 104 -7.81 -16.12 -4.02
N GLU A 105 -6.78 -15.77 -4.79
CA GLU A 105 -5.63 -16.66 -5.07
C GLU A 105 -4.80 -16.94 -3.81
N TYR A 106 -4.89 -16.08 -2.80
CA TYR A 106 -4.08 -16.12 -1.59
C TYR A 106 -4.86 -16.64 -0.38
N ARG A 107 -4.28 -17.63 0.29
CA ARG A 107 -4.72 -18.22 1.56
C ARG A 107 -3.60 -17.98 2.60
N PRO A 108 -3.58 -16.80 3.25
CA PRO A 108 -2.54 -16.44 4.20
C PRO A 108 -2.55 -17.32 5.44
N VAL A 109 -1.36 -17.73 5.88
CA VAL A 109 -1.15 -18.47 7.12
C VAL A 109 -0.71 -17.49 8.21
N PRO A 110 -1.49 -17.31 9.29
CA PRO A 110 -1.15 -16.36 10.35
C PRO A 110 0.20 -16.65 11.02
N ASP A 111 0.86 -15.56 11.45
CA ASP A 111 2.02 -15.64 12.34
C ASP A 111 1.83 -14.70 13.53
N ALA A 112 1.69 -15.28 14.72
CA ALA A 112 1.42 -14.54 15.94
C ALA A 112 2.59 -13.62 16.37
N SER A 113 3.79 -13.81 15.81
CA SER A 113 4.94 -12.95 16.08
C SER A 113 4.96 -11.67 15.23
N LEU A 114 4.12 -11.59 14.21
CA LEU A 114 3.99 -10.44 13.32
C LEU A 114 2.78 -9.57 13.70
N PRO A 115 2.82 -8.27 13.42
CA PRO A 115 1.63 -7.44 13.58
C PRO A 115 0.50 -7.89 12.65
N ARG A 116 -0.72 -7.43 12.94
CA ARG A 116 -1.93 -7.76 12.19
C ARG A 116 -1.78 -7.50 10.68
N PHE A 117 -1.07 -6.44 10.31
CA PHE A 117 -0.72 -6.15 8.94
C PHE A 117 0.73 -6.53 8.67
N ASN A 118 0.97 -7.54 7.84
CA ASN A 118 2.31 -8.01 7.45
C ASN A 118 2.39 -8.35 5.96
N GLY A 119 1.44 -7.87 5.17
CA GLY A 119 1.30 -8.11 3.73
C GLY A 119 -0.14 -7.89 3.30
N GLY A 120 -0.36 -7.64 2.01
CA GLY A 120 -1.69 -7.47 1.42
C GLY A 120 -1.76 -6.36 0.39
N ALA A 121 -3.00 -6.05 -0.02
CA ALA A 121 -3.29 -4.94 -0.92
C ALA A 121 -3.29 -3.60 -0.16
N VAL A 122 -2.51 -2.64 -0.64
CA VAL A 122 -2.45 -1.27 -0.13
C VAL A 122 -2.80 -0.31 -1.25
N GLY A 123 -3.63 0.68 -0.98
CA GLY A 123 -4.05 1.63 -2.00
C GLY A 123 -5.26 2.44 -1.57
N PHE A 124 -6.10 2.80 -2.53
CA PHE A 124 -7.24 3.68 -2.30
C PHE A 124 -8.46 3.31 -3.16
N LEU A 125 -9.61 3.76 -2.67
CA LEU A 125 -10.86 3.86 -3.40
C LEU A 125 -11.18 5.35 -3.55
N GLY A 126 -11.33 5.79 -4.79
CA GLY A 126 -11.81 7.12 -5.14
C GLY A 126 -13.27 7.28 -4.77
N TYR A 127 -13.69 8.52 -4.56
CA TYR A 127 -15.06 8.82 -4.14
C TYR A 127 -16.11 8.27 -5.11
N ASP A 128 -15.87 8.41 -6.42
CA ASP A 128 -16.82 8.01 -7.46
C ASP A 128 -17.04 6.49 -7.58
N VAL A 129 -16.27 5.67 -6.86
CA VAL A 129 -16.55 4.22 -6.70
C VAL A 129 -17.92 3.98 -6.07
N VAL A 130 -18.44 4.92 -5.26
CA VAL A 130 -19.81 4.84 -4.70
C VAL A 130 -20.88 4.71 -5.79
N ARG A 131 -20.63 5.23 -7.00
CA ARG A 131 -21.58 5.22 -8.13
C ARG A 131 -21.78 3.85 -8.77
N PHE A 132 -21.01 2.85 -8.34
CA PHE A 132 -21.23 1.45 -8.70
C PHE A 132 -22.25 0.77 -7.77
N PHE A 133 -22.50 1.35 -6.60
CA PHE A 133 -23.40 0.82 -5.58
C PHE A 133 -24.68 1.65 -5.44
N GLU A 134 -24.60 2.96 -5.69
CA GLU A 134 -25.70 3.90 -5.54
C GLU A 134 -25.90 4.75 -6.80
N GLU A 135 -27.16 5.10 -7.07
CA GLU A 135 -27.50 6.05 -8.14
C GLU A 135 -27.27 7.48 -7.65
N LEU A 136 -26.12 8.05 -8.03
CA LEU A 136 -25.84 9.47 -7.77
C LEU A 136 -25.98 10.28 -9.06
N PRO A 137 -26.81 11.35 -9.07
CA PRO A 137 -26.88 12.29 -10.19
C PRO A 137 -25.58 13.11 -10.30
N ASP A 138 -25.50 13.95 -11.34
CA ASP A 138 -24.49 15.01 -11.49
C ASP A 138 -23.04 14.51 -11.35
N LYS A 139 -22.62 13.57 -12.20
CA LYS A 139 -21.20 13.18 -12.26
C LYS A 139 -20.37 14.41 -12.64
N PRO A 140 -19.44 14.88 -11.77
CA PRO A 140 -18.57 15.99 -12.13
C PRO A 140 -17.70 15.59 -13.32
N LYS A 141 -17.33 16.57 -14.14
CA LYS A 141 -16.36 16.32 -15.21
C LYS A 141 -15.07 15.81 -14.61
N GLU A 142 -14.50 14.79 -15.21
CA GLU A 142 -13.22 14.22 -14.80
C GLU A 142 -12.12 15.27 -15.01
N GLN A 143 -11.50 15.70 -13.92
CA GLN A 143 -10.47 16.75 -13.92
C GLN A 143 -9.05 16.19 -13.73
N LEU A 144 -8.94 14.95 -13.28
CA LEU A 144 -7.69 14.29 -12.94
C LEU A 144 -7.63 12.94 -13.63
N ASP A 145 -6.51 12.64 -14.29
CA ASP A 145 -6.22 11.30 -14.84
C ASP A 145 -5.72 10.38 -13.72
N ILE A 146 -6.62 10.08 -12.79
CA ILE A 146 -6.39 9.19 -11.65
C ILE A 146 -7.39 8.04 -11.69
N PRO A 147 -6.97 6.83 -11.30
CA PRO A 147 -7.89 5.70 -11.27
C PRO A 147 -8.93 5.85 -10.15
N ASP A 148 -10.11 5.30 -10.36
CA ASP A 148 -11.17 5.20 -9.34
C ASP A 148 -10.80 4.18 -8.25
N VAL A 149 -10.12 3.09 -8.61
CA VAL A 149 -9.58 2.11 -7.68
C VAL A 149 -8.12 1.94 -7.98
N PHE A 150 -7.27 1.92 -6.96
CA PHE A 150 -5.87 1.57 -7.12
C PHE A 150 -5.42 0.76 -5.91
N PHE A 151 -4.92 -0.44 -6.13
CA PHE A 151 -4.27 -1.25 -5.11
C PHE A 151 -2.98 -1.83 -5.64
N MET A 152 -1.97 -1.88 -4.79
CA MET A 152 -0.74 -2.59 -5.04
C MET A 152 -0.58 -3.71 -4.00
N VAL A 153 -0.13 -4.88 -4.46
CA VAL A 153 0.17 -6.04 -3.62
C VAL A 153 1.67 -6.25 -3.60
N THR A 154 2.29 -5.91 -2.48
CA THR A 154 3.71 -6.14 -2.23
C THR A 154 3.89 -7.50 -1.56
N ASP A 155 4.78 -8.33 -2.10
CA ASP A 155 5.15 -9.58 -1.46
C ASP A 155 6.03 -9.35 -0.23
N THR A 156 6.84 -8.28 -0.26
CA THR A 156 7.83 -7.96 0.76
C THR A 156 7.54 -6.61 1.39
N ILE A 157 7.52 -6.57 2.71
CA ILE A 157 7.20 -5.40 3.53
C ILE A 157 8.25 -5.20 4.61
N VAL A 158 8.59 -3.94 4.89
CA VAL A 158 9.46 -3.54 5.99
C VAL A 158 8.59 -2.95 7.09
N ILE A 159 8.72 -3.50 8.29
CA ILE A 159 7.90 -3.13 9.45
C ILE A 159 8.83 -2.61 10.54
N PHE A 160 8.65 -1.35 10.92
CA PHE A 160 9.33 -0.78 12.08
C PHE A 160 8.50 -1.06 13.33
N ASP A 161 9.09 -1.66 14.36
CA ASP A 161 8.54 -1.72 15.71
C ASP A 161 9.25 -0.65 16.56
N ASN A 162 8.62 0.52 16.65
CA ASN A 162 9.17 1.71 17.31
C ASN A 162 9.37 1.53 18.81
N ILE A 163 8.66 0.57 19.43
CA ILE A 163 8.79 0.25 20.85
C ILE A 163 9.97 -0.69 21.09
N ARG A 164 10.15 -1.70 20.23
CA ARG A 164 11.24 -2.68 20.36
C ARG A 164 12.55 -2.21 19.71
N HIS A 165 12.53 -1.09 18.98
CA HIS A 165 13.64 -0.61 18.16
C HIS A 165 14.15 -1.67 17.16
N MET A 166 13.21 -2.39 16.54
CA MET A 166 13.50 -3.46 15.59
C MET A 166 12.83 -3.19 14.25
N ILE A 167 13.49 -3.61 13.17
CA ILE A 167 12.88 -3.72 11.85
C ILE A 167 12.64 -5.20 11.57
N LYS A 168 11.41 -5.53 11.17
CA LYS A 168 11.09 -6.83 10.59
C LYS A 168 10.97 -6.67 9.08
N VAL A 169 11.82 -7.38 8.35
CA VAL A 169 11.67 -7.52 6.89
C VAL A 169 10.92 -8.82 6.66
N VAL A 170 9.70 -8.72 6.14
CA VAL A 170 8.78 -9.84 5.94
C VAL A 170 8.58 -10.02 4.44
N SER A 171 8.80 -11.22 3.92
CA SER A 171 8.44 -11.63 2.56
C SER A 171 7.40 -12.74 2.63
N ASN A 172 6.23 -12.49 2.07
CA ASN A 172 5.11 -13.43 2.01
C ASN A 172 5.32 -14.37 0.82
N ALA A 173 5.82 -15.57 1.10
CA ALA A 173 6.10 -16.59 0.11
C ALA A 173 4.80 -17.20 -0.41
N HIS A 174 4.55 -17.09 -1.72
CA HIS A 174 3.39 -17.69 -2.37
C HIS A 174 3.75 -19.09 -2.92
N VAL A 175 3.22 -20.14 -2.31
CA VAL A 175 3.39 -21.53 -2.73
C VAL A 175 2.28 -21.91 -3.71
N ASN A 176 2.50 -21.71 -5.00
CA ASN A 176 1.53 -22.06 -6.05
C ASN A 176 2.19 -22.86 -7.18
N GLY A 177 1.90 -24.17 -7.25
CA GLY A 177 2.36 -25.07 -8.31
C GLY A 177 3.87 -25.41 -8.33
N GLY A 178 4.68 -24.78 -7.48
CA GLY A 178 6.13 -25.02 -7.35
C GLY A 178 6.54 -25.74 -6.06
N SER A 179 7.86 -25.98 -5.91
CA SER A 179 8.44 -26.55 -4.68
C SER A 179 8.37 -25.55 -3.51
N VAL A 180 7.96 -26.05 -2.34
CA VAL A 180 7.92 -25.30 -1.08
C VAL A 180 9.28 -24.73 -0.72
N GLU A 181 10.35 -25.49 -0.95
CA GLU A 181 11.73 -25.09 -0.73
C GLU A 181 12.14 -23.92 -1.62
N SER A 182 11.74 -23.95 -2.90
CA SER A 182 12.02 -22.85 -3.83
C SER A 182 11.35 -21.56 -3.38
N ALA A 183 10.08 -21.61 -2.95
CA ALA A 183 9.37 -20.43 -2.45
C ALA A 183 10.02 -19.87 -1.17
N TYR A 184 10.49 -20.75 -0.28
CA TYR A 184 11.19 -20.35 0.94
C TYR A 184 12.54 -19.67 0.65
N GLU A 185 13.34 -20.24 -0.26
CA GLU A 185 14.63 -19.64 -0.65
C GLU A 185 14.45 -18.33 -1.42
N GLU A 186 13.42 -18.20 -2.26
CA GLU A 186 13.08 -16.93 -2.91
C GLU A 186 12.72 -15.85 -1.87
N ALA A 187 11.89 -16.18 -0.87
CA ALA A 187 11.53 -15.25 0.19
C ALA A 187 12.75 -14.80 1.01
N LYS A 188 13.67 -15.72 1.32
CA LYS A 188 14.96 -15.38 1.96
C LYS A 188 15.80 -14.44 1.11
N ALA A 189 15.90 -14.70 -0.19
CA ALA A 189 16.64 -13.85 -1.12
C ALA A 189 16.06 -12.43 -1.18
N LYS A 190 14.73 -12.28 -1.26
CA LYS A 190 14.05 -10.98 -1.23
C LYS A 190 14.32 -10.22 0.08
N ILE A 191 14.24 -10.92 1.21
CA ILE A 191 14.57 -10.33 2.53
C ILE A 191 16.01 -9.84 2.56
N ASP A 192 16.98 -10.66 2.13
CA ASP A 192 18.38 -10.28 2.14
C ASP A 192 18.68 -9.12 1.19
N GLU A 193 17.98 -9.04 0.04
CA GLU A 193 18.07 -7.88 -0.86
C GLU A 193 17.61 -6.59 -0.18
N ILE A 194 16.48 -6.61 0.51
CA ILE A 194 15.98 -5.47 1.27
C ILE A 194 16.92 -5.11 2.42
N VAL A 195 17.39 -6.09 3.19
CA VAL A 195 18.37 -5.87 4.27
C VAL A 195 19.66 -5.24 3.72
N LYS A 196 20.10 -5.65 2.53
CA LYS A 196 21.24 -5.04 1.85
C LYS A 196 20.95 -3.59 1.48
N LYS A 197 19.80 -3.29 0.87
CA LYS A 197 19.36 -1.92 0.56
C LYS A 197 19.29 -1.03 1.81
N LEU A 198 18.80 -1.55 2.93
CA LEU A 198 18.73 -0.82 4.20
C LEU A 198 20.14 -0.48 4.73
N LYS A 199 21.12 -1.36 4.57
CA LYS A 199 22.51 -1.10 4.96
C LYS A 199 23.24 -0.12 4.05
N ASP A 200 22.77 0.06 2.83
CA ASP A 200 23.36 1.02 1.90
C ASP A 200 23.15 2.47 2.39
N ARG A 201 24.03 3.37 1.95
CA ARG A 201 23.82 4.80 2.15
C ARG A 201 22.62 5.25 1.34
N VAL A 202 21.81 6.16 1.89
CA VAL A 202 20.73 6.81 1.14
C VAL A 202 21.35 7.44 -0.12
N ARG A 203 20.94 6.97 -1.31
CA ARG A 203 21.42 7.52 -2.58
C ARG A 203 20.81 8.92 -2.79
N GLY A 204 21.65 9.89 -3.13
CA GLY A 204 21.24 11.29 -3.35
C GLY A 204 21.69 12.22 -2.22
N GLN A 205 22.49 13.21 -2.61
CA GLN A 205 23.42 13.99 -1.79
C GLN A 205 22.79 14.94 -0.76
N GLY A 206 23.66 15.36 0.16
CA GLY A 206 23.52 16.56 0.98
C GLY A 206 22.98 17.75 0.21
N SER A 207 21.84 18.22 0.67
CA SER A 207 21.42 19.60 0.81
C SER A 207 19.98 19.46 1.28
N GLY A 208 19.65 20.09 2.40
CA GLY A 208 18.24 20.31 2.68
C GLY A 208 17.65 20.89 1.40
N VAL A 209 16.60 20.26 0.87
CA VAL A 209 15.71 20.94 -0.05
C VAL A 209 15.04 22.03 0.79
N ARG A 210 15.78 23.09 1.13
CA ARG A 210 15.26 24.43 0.92
C ARG A 210 15.07 24.52 -0.58
N GLY A 211 14.05 23.85 -1.09
CA GLY A 211 13.48 24.21 -2.38
C GLY A 211 13.33 25.71 -2.28
N LYS A 212 13.84 26.45 -3.26
CA LYS A 212 13.49 27.86 -3.39
C LYS A 212 11.98 27.88 -3.21
N ARG A 213 11.48 28.43 -2.08
CA ARG A 213 10.04 28.64 -1.91
C ARG A 213 9.63 29.28 -3.22
N PRO A 214 8.74 28.68 -4.01
CA PRO A 214 8.22 29.33 -5.18
C PRO A 214 7.75 30.70 -4.70
N LYS A 215 8.46 31.77 -5.08
CA LYS A 215 8.00 33.11 -4.80
C LYS A 215 6.73 33.24 -5.65
N ASP A 216 5.62 33.53 -4.99
CA ASP A 216 4.34 33.86 -5.61
C ASP A 216 3.59 32.71 -6.31
N GLN A 217 3.47 31.54 -5.67
CA GLN A 217 2.36 30.64 -6.01
C GLN A 217 1.06 31.22 -5.43
N GLN A 218 0.25 31.85 -6.29
CA GLN A 218 -1.11 32.24 -5.93
C GLN A 218 -1.97 30.97 -5.86
N LEU A 219 -2.46 30.65 -4.66
CA LEU A 219 -3.49 29.62 -4.47
C LEU A 219 -4.77 30.11 -5.15
N THR A 220 -5.28 29.34 -6.10
CA THR A 220 -6.56 29.60 -6.77
C THR A 220 -7.59 28.60 -6.27
N SER A 221 -8.78 29.10 -5.92
CA SER A 221 -9.92 28.26 -5.58
C SER A 221 -10.71 27.93 -6.85
N ASN A 222 -11.16 26.68 -6.99
CA ASN A 222 -12.12 26.29 -8.02
C ASN A 222 -13.57 26.69 -7.66
N PHE A 223 -13.79 27.27 -6.48
CA PHE A 223 -15.10 27.64 -5.96
C PHE A 223 -15.05 29.04 -5.33
N THR A 224 -15.88 29.99 -5.80
CA THR A 224 -15.90 31.35 -5.24
C THR A 224 -16.57 31.36 -3.87
N GLN A 225 -16.16 32.28 -3.00
CA GLN A 225 -16.77 32.43 -1.67
C GLN A 225 -18.30 32.60 -1.77
N ALA A 226 -18.76 33.52 -2.62
CA ALA A 226 -20.18 33.78 -2.79
C ALA A 226 -20.94 32.51 -3.25
N ALA A 227 -20.39 31.73 -4.19
CA ALA A 227 -21.03 30.50 -4.64
C ALA A 227 -21.02 29.41 -3.56
N TYR A 228 -19.96 29.31 -2.75
CA TYR A 228 -19.90 28.40 -1.61
C TYR A 228 -20.94 28.75 -0.53
N GLU A 229 -21.06 30.04 -0.18
CA GLU A 229 -22.06 30.52 0.78
C GLU A 229 -23.48 30.20 0.33
N GLN A 230 -23.78 30.38 -0.96
CA GLN A 230 -25.08 29.99 -1.53
C GLN A 230 -25.30 28.47 -1.46
N ALA A 231 -24.29 27.65 -1.75
CA ALA A 231 -24.40 26.20 -1.62
C ALA A 231 -24.66 25.76 -0.17
N VAL A 232 -24.02 26.41 0.82
CA VAL A 232 -24.25 26.15 2.25
C VAL A 232 -25.67 26.55 2.66
N LEU A 233 -26.17 27.70 2.21
CA LEU A 233 -27.55 28.12 2.50
C LEU A 233 -28.56 27.11 1.93
N LYS A 234 -28.34 26.65 0.69
CA LYS A 234 -29.18 25.63 0.06
C LYS A 234 -29.13 24.29 0.81
N ALA A 235 -27.95 23.85 1.25
CA ALA A 235 -27.84 22.64 2.08
C ALA A 235 -28.61 22.77 3.42
N LYS A 236 -28.61 23.97 4.04
CA LYS A 236 -29.42 24.24 5.24
C LYS A 236 -30.92 24.22 4.97
N GLU A 237 -31.36 24.60 3.77
CA GLU A 237 -32.75 24.49 3.37
C GLU A 237 -33.19 23.03 3.24
N TYR A 238 -32.37 22.19 2.60
CA TYR A 238 -32.62 20.73 2.53
C TYR A 238 -32.72 20.08 3.91
N ILE A 239 -31.76 20.38 4.81
CA ILE A 239 -31.80 19.87 6.20
C ILE A 239 -33.09 20.29 6.93
N LYS A 240 -33.57 21.52 6.73
CA LYS A 240 -34.82 22.00 7.33
C LYS A 240 -36.06 21.33 6.73
N ALA A 241 -36.01 20.97 5.46
CA ALA A 241 -37.08 20.26 4.76
C ALA A 241 -37.15 18.76 5.14
N GLY A 242 -36.06 18.22 5.70
CA GLY A 242 -35.96 16.81 6.10
C GLY A 242 -35.50 15.88 4.98
N ASP A 243 -34.86 16.42 3.94
CA ASP A 243 -34.10 15.66 2.93
C ASP A 243 -32.77 15.15 3.53
#